data_AF-A0A1H7I671-F1
#
_entry.id   AF-A0A1H7I671-F1
#
_cell.length_a   1.000
_cell.length_b   1.000
_cell.length_c   1.000
_cell.angle_alpha   90.00
_cell.angle_beta   90.00
_cell.angle_gamma   90.00
#
_symmetry.space_group_name_H-M   'P 1'
#
loop_
_entity.id
_entity.type
_entity.pdbx_description
1 polymer ?
#
loop_
_entity_poly.entity_id
_entity_poly.type
_entity_poly.pdbx_seq_one_letter_code
_entity_poly.pdbx_strand_id
1 'polypeptide(L)'
;MTTLPPTDLAVALDLGDLGDDGALTWLTSLDPTVLAVLGGALLVVLLITALAGWLVLRRVRRSPLVARSRELASRGRDLGLQGATAVAARHLPPGHRRSAAGLQLEVARARDRLRHHVATARAAGAHLGEIPELLPSLDAEGARLEQRLRQRALAADPADRADPGPEARDYLATVADVCDAVLEAERAVSAGVRPVTGVADAVAALRAHTSAYQELTAPPAAPPLPSPAPENHDRR
;
A
#
# COMPACT_ATOMS: atom_id res chain seq x y z
N MET A 1 -15.04 79.59 -49.85
CA MET A 1 -16.31 79.05 -49.31
C MET A 1 -16.16 77.53 -49.32
N THR A 2 -15.82 76.94 -48.16
CA THR A 2 -16.70 76.17 -47.23
C THR A 2 -16.72 74.69 -47.62
N THR A 3 -16.47 73.66 -46.80
CA THR A 3 -16.08 73.46 -45.38
C THR A 3 -15.88 71.93 -45.24
N LEU A 4 -14.88 71.47 -44.50
CA LEU A 4 -14.70 70.08 -44.04
C LEU A 4 -15.67 69.76 -42.89
N PRO A 5 -16.18 68.51 -42.77
CA PRO A 5 -16.53 67.93 -41.49
C PRO A 5 -15.47 66.93 -41.02
N PRO A 6 -14.95 67.05 -39.77
CA PRO A 6 -14.27 65.98 -39.07
C PRO A 6 -15.23 65.33 -38.06
N THR A 7 -15.38 64.02 -38.12
CA THR A 7 -15.90 63.17 -37.03
C THR A 7 -15.16 61.85 -37.20
N ASP A 8 -14.06 61.64 -36.51
CA ASP A 8 -14.00 61.31 -35.08
C ASP A 8 -14.64 59.96 -34.81
N LEU A 9 -13.76 58.98 -34.60
CA LEU A 9 -13.88 57.73 -33.84
C LEU A 9 -12.69 56.85 -34.27
N ALA A 10 -11.50 57.42 -34.11
CA ALA A 10 -10.35 56.62 -33.75
C ALA A 10 -10.72 55.99 -32.41
N VAL A 11 -11.14 54.73 -32.46
CA VAL A 11 -11.15 53.82 -31.31
C VAL A 11 -9.68 53.59 -30.94
N ALA A 12 -9.09 54.62 -30.35
CA ALA A 12 -7.92 54.51 -29.51
C ALA A 12 -8.41 53.78 -28.28
N LEU A 13 -8.09 52.49 -28.22
CA LEU A 13 -8.05 51.74 -26.98
C LEU A 13 -7.09 52.48 -26.05
N ASP A 14 -7.66 53.37 -25.26
CA ASP A 14 -6.98 54.02 -24.14
C ASP A 14 -6.82 52.99 -23.02
N LEU A 15 -5.83 52.11 -23.23
CA LEU A 15 -5.28 51.17 -22.26
C LEU A 15 -4.28 51.88 -21.33
N GLY A 16 -4.33 53.21 -21.23
CA GLY A 16 -3.46 54.05 -20.42
C GLY A 16 -3.94 54.32 -18.99
N ASP A 17 -5.21 54.10 -18.67
CA ASP A 17 -5.84 54.61 -17.44
C ASP A 17 -6.20 53.53 -16.39
N LEU A 18 -5.57 52.35 -16.46
CA LEU A 18 -5.64 51.30 -15.44
C LEU A 18 -4.48 51.38 -14.43
N GLY A 19 -3.75 52.49 -14.42
CA GLY A 19 -2.77 52.88 -13.40
C GLY A 19 -3.33 53.92 -12.43
N ASP A 20 -4.65 53.94 -12.22
CA ASP A 20 -5.34 54.93 -11.41
C ASP A 20 -5.06 54.71 -9.91
N ASP A 21 -4.26 55.60 -9.35
CA ASP A 21 -4.05 55.86 -7.92
C ASP A 21 -5.39 56.01 -7.14
N GLY A 22 -6.53 56.12 -7.83
CA GLY A 22 -7.90 55.94 -7.32
C GLY A 22 -8.14 54.63 -6.55
N ALA A 23 -7.53 53.52 -6.99
CA ALA A 23 -7.71 52.21 -6.33
C ALA A 23 -6.90 52.04 -5.03
N LEU A 24 -6.01 52.97 -4.70
CA LEU A 24 -5.29 53.01 -3.41
C LEU A 24 -5.81 54.13 -2.49
N THR A 25 -6.40 55.17 -3.06
CA THR A 25 -6.94 56.30 -2.28
C THR A 25 -8.20 55.93 -1.47
N TRP A 26 -9.07 55.04 -1.98
CA TRP A 26 -10.19 54.50 -1.17
C TRP A 26 -9.69 53.66 0.02
N LEU A 27 -8.61 52.90 -0.15
CA LEU A 27 -7.96 52.14 0.94
C LEU A 27 -7.40 53.08 2.03
N THR A 28 -6.89 54.26 1.66
CA THR A 28 -6.43 55.27 2.64
C THR A 28 -7.54 56.11 3.27
N SER A 29 -8.74 56.14 2.66
CA SER A 29 -9.93 56.76 3.24
C SER A 29 -10.69 55.85 4.21
N LEU A 30 -10.38 54.55 4.23
CA LEU A 30 -10.92 53.64 5.22
C LEU A 30 -10.29 53.93 6.58
N ASP A 31 -11.15 54.04 7.60
CA ASP A 31 -10.74 54.17 8.99
C ASP A 31 -9.67 53.09 9.30
N PRO A 32 -8.47 53.47 9.80
CA PRO A 32 -7.40 52.52 10.10
C PRO A 32 -7.85 51.40 11.04
N THR A 33 -8.89 51.66 11.84
CA THR A 33 -9.54 50.69 12.71
C THR A 33 -10.22 49.57 11.92
N VAL A 34 -10.88 49.90 10.81
CA VAL A 34 -11.56 48.92 9.92
C VAL A 34 -10.53 48.06 9.20
N LEU A 35 -9.44 48.66 8.70
CA LEU A 35 -8.32 47.94 8.09
C LEU A 35 -7.65 46.98 9.08
N ALA A 36 -7.43 47.44 10.33
CA ALA A 36 -6.85 46.61 11.38
C ALA A 36 -7.76 45.43 11.76
N VAL A 37 -9.07 45.65 11.85
CA VAL A 37 -10.05 44.59 12.13
C VAL A 37 -10.11 43.58 10.98
N LEU A 38 -10.13 44.04 9.73
CA LEU A 38 -10.24 43.17 8.56
C LEU A 38 -8.94 42.38 8.33
N GLY A 39 -7.79 43.01 8.51
CA GLY A 39 -6.48 42.35 8.51
C GLY A 39 -6.33 41.35 9.65
N GLY A 40 -6.77 41.71 10.86
CA GLY A 40 -6.78 40.82 12.02
C GLY A 40 -7.70 39.61 11.83
N ALA A 41 -8.90 39.82 11.29
CA ALA A 41 -9.84 38.75 10.98
C ALA A 41 -9.27 37.79 9.93
N LEU A 42 -8.67 38.32 8.86
CA LEU A 42 -8.02 37.53 7.82
C LEU A 42 -6.86 36.70 8.40
N LEU A 43 -6.02 37.31 9.25
CA LEU A 43 -4.92 36.63 9.93
C LEU A 43 -5.43 35.49 10.82
N VAL A 44 -6.50 35.72 11.60
CA VAL A 44 -7.11 34.71 12.46
C VAL A 44 -7.67 33.56 11.64
N VAL A 45 -8.36 33.83 10.53
CA VAL A 45 -8.86 32.80 9.60
C VAL A 45 -7.70 31.99 8.99
N LEU A 46 -6.61 32.66 8.59
CA LEU A 46 -5.39 32.00 8.13
C LEU A 46 -4.77 31.11 9.21
N LEU A 47 -4.72 31.59 10.45
CA LEU A 47 -4.19 30.81 11.57
C LEU A 47 -5.06 29.59 11.86
N ILE A 48 -6.39 29.74 11.85
CA ILE A 48 -7.34 28.65 12.07
C ILE A 48 -7.24 27.62 10.95
N THR A 49 -7.17 28.04 9.69
CA THR A 49 -7.03 27.12 8.55
C THR A 49 -5.67 26.41 8.57
N ALA A 50 -4.59 27.12 8.92
CA ALA A 50 -3.27 26.52 9.11
C ALA A 50 -3.25 25.52 10.28
N LEU A 51 -3.86 25.85 11.43
CA LEU A 51 -3.97 24.92 12.57
C LEU A 51 -4.87 23.73 12.24
N ALA A 52 -5.98 23.92 11.55
CA ALA A 52 -6.86 22.85 11.12
C ALA A 52 -6.12 21.91 10.14
N GLY A 53 -5.42 22.47 9.15
CA GLY A 53 -4.56 21.73 8.24
C GLY A 53 -3.45 20.99 8.97
N TRP A 54 -2.79 21.64 9.94
CA TRP A 54 -1.75 21.05 10.77
C TRP A 54 -2.29 19.92 11.64
N LEU A 55 -3.46 20.08 12.26
CA LEU A 55 -4.10 19.07 13.10
C LEU A 55 -4.58 17.88 12.25
N VAL A 56 -5.10 18.11 11.05
CA VAL A 56 -5.40 17.06 10.07
C VAL A 56 -4.11 16.33 9.70
N LEU A 57 -3.03 17.03 9.34
CA LEU A 57 -1.74 16.42 9.06
C LEU A 57 -1.17 15.65 10.26
N ARG A 58 -1.31 16.16 11.48
CA ARG A 58 -0.80 15.54 12.71
C ARG A 58 -1.64 14.33 13.12
N ARG A 59 -2.96 14.39 12.92
CA ARG A 59 -3.89 13.27 13.15
C ARG A 59 -3.71 12.17 12.10
N VAL A 60 -3.41 12.55 10.86
CA VAL A 60 -3.02 11.63 9.78
C VAL A 60 -1.64 11.01 10.08
N ARG A 61 -0.63 11.80 10.48
CA ARG A 61 0.71 11.31 10.87
C ARG A 61 0.73 10.37 12.08
N ARG A 62 -0.23 10.49 13.00
CA ARG A 62 -0.37 9.57 14.16
C ARG A 62 -1.14 8.29 13.84
N SER A 63 -1.68 8.14 12.63
CA SER A 63 -2.36 6.92 12.20
C SER A 63 -1.41 6.05 11.37
N PRO A 64 -1.30 4.74 11.64
CA PRO A 64 -0.47 3.79 10.89
C PRO A 64 -0.86 3.66 9.39
N LEU A 65 -1.89 4.39 8.95
CA LEU A 65 -2.31 4.48 7.56
C LEU A 65 -1.41 5.36 6.67
N VAL A 66 -0.49 6.17 7.24
CA VAL A 66 0.47 6.96 6.44
C VAL A 66 1.59 6.12 5.85
N ALA A 67 1.91 4.97 6.46
CA ALA A 67 2.76 3.97 5.82
C ALA A 67 2.09 3.45 4.53
N ARG A 68 0.78 3.12 4.62
CA ARG A 68 -0.01 2.67 3.46
C ARG A 68 -0.23 3.75 2.40
N SER A 69 -0.39 5.02 2.75
CA SER A 69 -0.64 6.08 1.75
C SER A 69 0.63 6.53 1.02
N ARG A 70 1.81 6.50 1.66
CA ARG A 70 3.09 6.64 0.95
C ARG A 70 3.34 5.47 0.01
N GLU A 71 2.98 4.26 0.43
CA GLU A 71 3.07 3.06 -0.39
C GLU A 71 2.04 3.05 -1.54
N LEU A 72 0.85 3.63 -1.34
CA LEU A 72 -0.16 3.80 -2.40
C LEU A 72 0.15 4.96 -3.34
N ALA A 73 0.81 6.03 -2.87
CA ALA A 73 1.28 7.13 -3.72
C ALA A 73 2.54 6.75 -4.52
N SER A 74 3.41 5.90 -3.97
CA SER A 74 4.48 5.27 -4.74
C SER A 74 3.90 4.27 -5.74
N ARG A 75 3.00 3.36 -5.32
CA ARG A 75 2.28 2.44 -6.22
C ARG A 75 1.46 3.17 -7.29
N GLY A 76 0.88 4.32 -7.00
CA GLY A 76 0.10 5.11 -7.98
C GLY A 76 0.99 5.76 -9.04
N ARG A 77 2.18 6.23 -8.67
CA ARG A 77 3.18 6.68 -9.65
C ARG A 77 3.81 5.53 -10.40
N ASP A 78 4.09 4.41 -9.73
CA ASP A 78 4.67 3.23 -10.35
C ASP A 78 3.67 2.55 -11.30
N LEU A 79 2.38 2.49 -10.97
CA LEU A 79 1.33 2.02 -11.89
C LEU A 79 1.09 3.00 -13.05
N GLY A 80 1.20 4.32 -12.81
CA GLY A 80 1.14 5.33 -13.87
C GLY A 80 2.33 5.25 -14.83
N LEU A 81 3.53 5.03 -14.30
CA LEU A 81 4.76 4.80 -15.07
C LEU A 81 4.73 3.43 -15.77
N GLN A 82 4.30 2.36 -15.09
CA GLN A 82 4.17 1.02 -15.66
C GLN A 82 3.12 0.99 -16.78
N GLY A 83 1.97 1.65 -16.58
CA GLY A 83 0.92 1.81 -17.59
C GLY A 83 1.39 2.63 -18.80
N ALA A 84 2.07 3.76 -18.57
CA ALA A 84 2.68 4.56 -19.63
C ALA A 84 3.78 3.79 -20.36
N THR A 85 4.60 2.99 -19.67
CA THR A 85 5.64 2.15 -20.30
C THR A 85 5.06 0.95 -21.03
N ALA A 86 3.93 0.37 -20.57
CA ALA A 86 3.28 -0.73 -21.26
C ALA A 86 2.60 -0.27 -22.56
N VAL A 87 1.99 0.91 -22.54
CA VAL A 87 1.43 1.55 -23.75
C VAL A 87 2.55 2.02 -24.68
N ALA A 88 3.61 2.62 -24.16
CA ALA A 88 4.78 3.00 -24.94
C ALA A 88 5.46 1.76 -25.56
N ALA A 89 5.67 0.68 -24.82
CA ALA A 89 6.26 -0.57 -25.32
C ALA A 89 5.43 -1.22 -26.43
N ARG A 90 4.10 -1.03 -26.44
CA ARG A 90 3.21 -1.51 -27.51
C ARG A 90 3.28 -0.63 -28.76
N HIS A 91 3.63 0.65 -28.60
CA HIS A 91 3.88 1.59 -29.69
C HIS A 91 5.33 1.63 -30.19
N LEU A 92 6.25 0.93 -29.52
CA LEU A 92 7.62 0.78 -30.01
C LEU A 92 7.65 -0.19 -31.20
N PRO A 93 8.42 0.13 -32.27
CA PRO A 93 8.60 -0.78 -33.39
C PRO A 93 9.20 -2.12 -32.93
N PRO A 94 8.79 -3.25 -33.54
CA PRO A 94 9.28 -4.57 -33.16
C PRO A 94 10.82 -4.63 -33.28
N GLY A 95 11.48 -5.07 -32.21
CA GLY A 95 12.95 -5.15 -32.15
C GLY A 95 13.49 -5.09 -30.71
N HIS A 96 14.81 -4.92 -30.60
CA HIS A 96 15.58 -4.95 -29.34
C HIS A 96 15.09 -3.97 -28.26
N ARG A 97 14.46 -2.85 -28.67
CA ARG A 97 13.91 -1.87 -27.72
C ARG A 97 12.62 -2.36 -27.05
N ARG A 98 11.78 -3.10 -27.78
CA ARG A 98 10.54 -3.69 -27.25
C ARG A 98 10.83 -4.84 -26.30
N SER A 99 11.82 -5.68 -26.61
CA SER A 99 12.26 -6.75 -25.70
C SER A 99 12.86 -6.20 -24.41
N ALA A 100 13.70 -5.15 -24.49
CA ALA A 100 14.24 -4.48 -23.31
C ALA A 100 13.14 -3.84 -22.42
N ALA A 101 12.15 -3.18 -23.03
CA ALA A 101 11.01 -2.61 -22.31
C ALA A 101 10.13 -3.70 -21.66
N GLY A 102 9.96 -4.84 -22.34
CA GLY A 102 9.25 -6.01 -21.80
C GLY A 102 9.95 -6.58 -20.57
N LEU A 103 11.27 -6.82 -20.65
CA LEU A 103 12.08 -7.29 -19.52
C LEU A 103 12.06 -6.29 -18.35
N GLN A 104 12.08 -4.99 -18.63
CA GLN A 104 11.98 -3.97 -17.57
C GLN A 104 10.67 -4.10 -16.79
N LEU A 105 9.56 -4.37 -17.48
CA LEU A 105 8.26 -4.56 -16.85
C LEU A 105 8.18 -5.87 -16.06
N GLU A 106 8.82 -6.93 -16.55
CA GLU A 106 8.90 -8.21 -15.85
C GLU A 106 9.70 -8.10 -14.56
N VAL A 107 10.87 -7.44 -14.58
CA VAL A 107 11.69 -7.18 -13.38
C VAL A 107 10.89 -6.37 -12.35
N ALA A 108 10.22 -5.30 -12.77
CA ALA A 108 9.40 -4.48 -11.86
C ALA A 108 8.27 -5.30 -11.21
N ARG A 109 7.57 -6.13 -12.00
CA ARG A 109 6.50 -7.01 -11.48
C ARG A 109 7.02 -8.07 -10.54
N ALA A 110 8.19 -8.66 -10.82
CA ALA A 110 8.79 -9.69 -9.97
C ALA A 110 9.15 -9.11 -8.60
N ARG A 111 9.72 -7.90 -8.56
CA ARG A 111 10.01 -7.18 -7.31
C ARG A 111 8.76 -6.87 -6.49
N ASP A 112 7.71 -6.39 -7.12
CA ASP A 112 6.45 -6.09 -6.44
C ASP A 112 5.81 -7.35 -5.85
N ARG A 113 5.86 -8.48 -6.59
CA ARG A 113 5.41 -9.78 -6.09
C ARG A 113 6.23 -10.25 -4.90
N LEU A 114 7.57 -10.19 -4.97
CA LEU A 114 8.45 -10.58 -3.88
C LEU A 114 8.15 -9.79 -2.60
N ARG A 115 8.05 -8.46 -2.71
CA ARG A 115 7.68 -7.58 -1.57
C ARG A 115 6.32 -7.96 -0.99
N HIS A 116 5.34 -8.23 -1.84
CA HIS A 116 4.02 -8.64 -1.40
C HIS A 116 4.06 -9.97 -0.65
N HIS A 117 4.72 -11.00 -1.19
CA HIS A 117 4.84 -12.31 -0.54
C HIS A 117 5.59 -12.23 0.78
N VAL A 118 6.71 -11.51 0.84
CA VAL A 118 7.47 -11.33 2.09
C VAL A 118 6.63 -10.60 3.15
N ALA A 119 5.87 -9.57 2.76
CA ALA A 119 4.98 -8.87 3.67
C ALA A 119 3.84 -9.77 4.19
N THR A 120 3.22 -10.54 3.30
CA THR A 120 2.14 -11.49 3.65
C THR A 120 2.65 -12.60 4.56
N ALA A 121 3.78 -13.22 4.22
CA ALA A 121 4.39 -14.28 5.03
C ALA A 121 4.84 -13.77 6.41
N ARG A 122 5.41 -12.55 6.48
CA ARG A 122 5.74 -11.91 7.76
C ARG A 122 4.49 -11.61 8.59
N ALA A 123 3.41 -11.15 7.97
CA ALA A 123 2.14 -10.91 8.66
C ALA A 123 1.50 -12.21 9.17
N ALA A 124 1.71 -13.33 8.47
CA ALA A 124 1.31 -14.66 8.88
C ALA A 124 2.23 -15.26 9.97
N GLY A 125 3.33 -14.59 10.33
CA GLY A 125 4.30 -15.07 11.32
C GLY A 125 5.26 -16.12 10.80
N ALA A 126 5.44 -16.24 9.48
CA ALA A 126 6.42 -17.15 8.89
C ALA A 126 7.85 -16.75 9.26
N HIS A 127 8.65 -17.76 9.59
CA HIS A 127 10.09 -17.58 9.79
C HIS A 127 10.78 -17.55 8.43
N LEU A 128 11.19 -16.36 8.00
CA LEU A 128 11.78 -16.13 6.68
C LEU A 128 13.32 -16.18 6.68
N GLY A 129 13.95 -16.55 7.80
CA GLY A 129 15.41 -16.56 7.94
C GLY A 129 16.03 -15.22 7.56
N GLU A 130 17.04 -15.26 6.67
CA GLU A 130 17.81 -14.10 6.19
C GLU A 130 17.12 -13.34 5.03
N ILE A 131 16.00 -13.84 4.49
CA ILE A 131 15.31 -13.25 3.32
C ILE A 131 14.96 -11.76 3.54
N PRO A 132 14.46 -11.32 4.72
CA PRO A 132 14.18 -9.90 4.95
C PRO A 132 15.44 -9.01 4.93
N GLU A 133 16.61 -9.57 5.24
CA GLU A 133 17.89 -8.86 5.22
C GLU A 133 18.48 -8.79 3.79
N LEU A 134 18.18 -9.78 2.95
CA LEU A 134 18.54 -9.81 1.52
C LEU A 134 17.59 -8.98 0.65
N LEU A 135 16.39 -8.65 1.13
CA LEU A 135 15.41 -7.89 0.36
C LEU A 135 15.94 -6.52 -0.15
N PRO A 136 16.62 -5.69 0.67
CA PRO A 136 17.15 -4.41 0.20
C PRO A 136 18.22 -4.54 -0.89
N SER A 137 19.06 -5.58 -0.85
CA SER A 137 20.10 -5.79 -1.86
C SER A 137 19.49 -6.24 -3.19
N LEU A 138 18.54 -7.20 -3.15
CA LEU A 138 17.78 -7.63 -4.33
C LEU A 138 16.97 -6.49 -4.95
N ASP A 139 16.46 -5.58 -4.12
CA ASP A 139 15.75 -4.39 -4.59
C ASP A 139 16.66 -3.37 -5.27
N ALA A 140 17.87 -3.18 -4.75
CA ALA A 140 18.86 -2.30 -5.34
C ALA A 140 19.36 -2.85 -6.70
N GLU A 141 19.59 -4.16 -6.78
CA GLU A 141 19.99 -4.84 -8.01
C GLU A 141 18.89 -4.76 -9.08
N GLY A 142 17.64 -5.06 -8.72
CA GLY A 142 16.50 -4.94 -9.62
C GLY A 142 16.31 -3.50 -10.13
N ALA A 143 16.46 -2.50 -9.26
CA ALA A 143 16.38 -1.09 -9.66
C ALA A 143 17.51 -0.69 -10.64
N ARG A 144 18.73 -1.19 -10.41
CA ARG A 144 19.87 -0.99 -11.31
C ARG A 144 19.62 -1.62 -12.68
N LEU A 145 19.07 -2.84 -12.73
CA LEU A 145 18.71 -3.54 -13.96
C LEU A 145 17.60 -2.82 -14.73
N GLU A 146 16.55 -2.37 -14.04
CA GLU A 146 15.49 -1.56 -14.64
C GLU A 146 16.03 -0.28 -15.30
N GLN A 147 16.96 0.41 -14.63
CA GLN A 147 17.58 1.61 -15.18
C GLN A 147 18.41 1.31 -16.44
N ARG A 148 19.19 0.21 -16.43
CA ARG A 148 19.98 -0.22 -17.60
C ARG A 148 19.10 -0.64 -18.78
N LEU A 149 18.02 -1.38 -18.50
CA LEU A 149 17.04 -1.78 -19.52
C LEU A 149 16.31 -0.57 -20.09
N ARG A 150 15.92 0.40 -19.25
CA ARG A 150 15.32 1.67 -19.70
C ARG A 150 16.26 2.45 -20.61
N GLN A 151 17.52 2.59 -20.21
CA GLN A 151 18.53 3.26 -21.04
C GLN A 151 18.70 2.57 -22.39
N ARG A 152 18.66 1.23 -22.44
CA ARG A 152 18.74 0.46 -23.69
C ARG A 152 17.48 0.58 -24.55
N ALA A 153 16.30 0.64 -23.94
CA ALA A 153 15.05 0.86 -24.67
C ALA A 153 14.97 2.25 -25.31
N LEU A 154 15.63 3.26 -24.72
CA LEU A 154 15.67 4.63 -25.22
C LEU A 154 16.85 4.90 -26.19
N ALA A 155 17.87 4.05 -26.21
CA ALA A 155 19.06 4.26 -27.03
C ALA A 155 18.76 4.11 -28.54
N ALA A 156 19.25 5.07 -29.32
CA ALA A 156 19.09 5.06 -30.78
C ALA A 156 19.90 3.93 -31.43
N ASP A 157 21.12 3.70 -30.94
CA ASP A 157 22.07 2.73 -31.45
C ASP A 157 22.39 1.65 -30.40
N PRO A 158 22.14 0.36 -30.68
CA PRO A 158 22.40 -0.72 -29.75
C PRO A 158 23.87 -1.17 -29.69
N ALA A 159 24.74 -0.65 -30.56
CA ALA A 159 26.03 -1.26 -30.90
C ALA A 159 27.09 -1.29 -29.77
N ASP A 160 26.97 -0.48 -28.71
CA ASP A 160 28.14 -0.18 -27.86
C ASP A 160 27.93 -0.41 -26.35
N ARG A 161 26.86 -1.10 -25.93
CA ARG A 161 26.62 -1.40 -24.50
C ARG A 161 26.31 -2.86 -24.27
N ALA A 162 27.03 -3.45 -23.31
CA ALA A 162 26.81 -4.80 -22.80
C ALA A 162 25.32 -5.05 -22.56
N ASP A 163 24.78 -6.09 -23.21
CA ASP A 163 23.36 -6.41 -23.16
C ASP A 163 22.95 -6.82 -21.75
N PRO A 164 22.08 -6.05 -21.04
CA PRO A 164 21.62 -6.39 -19.69
C PRO A 164 20.57 -7.51 -19.70
N GLY A 165 20.20 -8.06 -20.87
CA GLY A 165 19.17 -9.07 -21.02
C GLY A 165 19.44 -10.37 -20.26
N PRO A 166 20.63 -11.01 -20.40
CA PRO A 166 20.99 -12.21 -19.64
C PRO A 166 20.97 -11.97 -18.13
N GLU A 167 21.61 -10.90 -17.65
CA GLU A 167 21.65 -10.52 -16.23
C GLU A 167 20.24 -10.31 -15.65
N ALA A 168 19.33 -9.71 -16.43
CA ALA A 168 17.94 -9.54 -16.04
C ALA A 168 17.18 -10.87 -15.95
N ARG A 169 17.47 -11.85 -16.82
CA ARG A 169 16.84 -13.18 -16.76
C ARG A 169 17.37 -13.98 -15.57
N ASP A 170 18.66 -13.90 -15.29
CA ASP A 170 19.27 -14.55 -14.13
C ASP A 170 18.67 -13.98 -12.84
N TYR A 171 18.55 -12.65 -12.75
CA TYR A 171 17.84 -11.98 -11.64
C TYR A 171 16.40 -12.46 -11.49
N LEU A 172 15.64 -12.57 -12.58
CA LEU A 172 14.26 -13.06 -12.55
C LEU A 172 14.17 -14.51 -12.04
N ALA A 173 15.12 -15.37 -12.43
CA ALA A 173 15.21 -16.73 -11.93
C ALA A 173 15.50 -16.75 -10.41
N THR A 174 16.47 -15.98 -9.95
CA THR A 174 16.78 -15.86 -8.51
C THR A 174 15.58 -15.35 -7.70
N VAL A 175 14.87 -14.32 -8.20
CA VAL A 175 13.68 -13.79 -7.52
C VAL A 175 12.55 -14.83 -7.49
N ALA A 176 12.39 -15.64 -8.54
CA ALA A 176 11.42 -16.73 -8.56
C ALA A 176 11.73 -17.78 -7.50
N ASP A 177 12.99 -18.22 -7.38
CA ASP A 177 13.42 -19.18 -6.36
C ASP A 177 13.17 -18.65 -4.94
N VAL A 178 13.46 -17.37 -4.69
CA VAL A 178 13.17 -16.73 -3.39
C VAL A 178 11.66 -16.65 -3.14
N CYS A 179 10.85 -16.34 -4.16
CA CYS A 179 9.39 -16.34 -4.00
C CYS A 179 8.85 -17.73 -3.66
N ASP A 180 9.36 -18.78 -4.30
CA ASP A 180 8.97 -20.16 -4.01
C ASP A 180 9.35 -20.57 -2.59
N ALA A 181 10.55 -20.19 -2.13
CA ALA A 181 10.97 -20.41 -0.74
C ALA A 181 10.07 -19.69 0.27
N VAL A 182 9.66 -18.43 -0.01
CA VAL A 182 8.73 -17.67 0.85
C VAL A 182 7.35 -18.33 0.87
N LEU A 183 6.86 -18.79 -0.27
CA LEU A 183 5.57 -19.51 -0.37
C LEU A 183 5.61 -20.85 0.37
N GLU A 184 6.73 -21.56 0.32
CA GLU A 184 6.92 -22.79 1.09
C GLU A 184 6.91 -22.53 2.60
N ALA A 185 7.59 -21.47 3.05
CA ALA A 185 7.57 -21.04 4.46
C ALA A 185 6.14 -20.64 4.92
N GLU A 186 5.38 -19.95 4.08
CA GLU A 186 3.97 -19.60 4.36
C GLU A 186 3.08 -20.84 4.50
N ARG A 187 3.26 -21.83 3.61
CA ARG A 187 2.54 -23.11 3.68
C ARG A 187 2.91 -23.90 4.93
N ALA A 188 4.17 -23.89 5.35
CA ALA A 188 4.62 -24.58 6.56
C ALA A 188 3.93 -24.03 7.83
N VAL A 189 3.75 -22.71 7.93
CA VAL A 189 2.97 -22.11 9.02
C VAL A 189 1.52 -22.57 8.99
N SER A 190 0.89 -22.52 7.81
CA SER A 190 -0.51 -22.94 7.64
C SER A 190 -0.72 -24.42 7.97
N ALA A 191 0.24 -25.27 7.61
CA ALA A 191 0.23 -26.69 7.96
C ALA A 191 0.41 -26.90 9.47
N GLY A 192 1.25 -26.10 10.13
CA GLY A 192 1.51 -26.16 11.58
C GLY A 192 0.32 -25.74 12.47
N VAL A 193 -0.69 -25.06 11.93
CA VAL A 193 -1.96 -24.77 12.64
C VAL A 193 -2.89 -26.00 12.68
N ARG A 194 -2.79 -26.90 11.71
CA ARG A 194 -3.58 -28.14 11.61
C ARG A 194 -3.25 -29.27 12.61
N PRO A 195 -2.00 -29.50 13.09
CA PRO A 195 -1.69 -30.53 14.07
C PRO A 195 -2.26 -30.23 15.45
N VAL A 196 -2.46 -28.97 15.84
CA VAL A 196 -2.98 -28.65 17.18
C VAL A 196 -4.42 -29.13 17.35
N THR A 197 -5.26 -28.99 16.32
CA THR A 197 -6.61 -29.56 16.31
C THR A 197 -6.57 -31.09 16.25
N GLY A 198 -5.66 -31.66 15.46
CA GLY A 198 -5.51 -33.12 15.36
C GLY A 198 -5.04 -33.79 16.67
N VAL A 199 -4.19 -33.12 17.44
CA VAL A 199 -3.74 -33.60 18.77
C VAL A 199 -4.88 -33.51 19.78
N ALA A 200 -5.65 -32.42 19.79
CA ALA A 200 -6.81 -32.29 20.66
C ALA A 200 -7.86 -33.38 20.37
N ASP A 201 -8.14 -33.64 19.09
CA ASP A 201 -9.07 -34.68 18.64
C ASP A 201 -8.53 -36.09 18.98
N ALA A 202 -7.24 -36.34 18.79
CA ALA A 202 -6.62 -37.62 19.15
C ALA A 202 -6.65 -37.87 20.67
N VAL A 203 -6.42 -36.84 21.49
CA VAL A 203 -6.53 -36.92 22.94
C VAL A 203 -7.98 -37.14 23.37
N ALA A 204 -8.94 -36.48 22.71
CA ALA A 204 -10.37 -36.70 22.96
C ALA A 204 -10.77 -38.14 22.61
N ALA A 205 -10.34 -38.65 21.45
CA ALA A 205 -10.56 -40.02 21.02
C ALA A 205 -9.94 -41.04 21.99
N LEU A 206 -8.71 -40.80 22.46
CA LEU A 206 -8.06 -41.66 23.45
C LEU A 206 -8.83 -41.69 24.77
N ARG A 207 -9.29 -40.54 25.28
CA ARG A 207 -10.10 -40.47 26.49
C ARG A 207 -11.42 -41.22 26.34
N ALA A 208 -12.11 -41.06 25.21
CA ALA A 208 -13.34 -41.79 24.91
C ALA A 208 -13.10 -43.31 24.85
N HIS A 209 -11.98 -43.74 24.27
CA HIS A 209 -11.60 -45.16 24.29
C HIS A 209 -11.31 -45.67 25.69
N THR A 210 -10.64 -44.86 26.51
CA THR A 210 -10.30 -45.23 27.88
C THR A 210 -11.57 -45.33 28.75
N SER A 211 -12.53 -44.42 28.59
CA SER A 211 -13.81 -44.48 29.30
C SER A 211 -14.64 -45.69 28.87
N ALA A 212 -14.71 -45.98 27.56
CA ALA A 212 -15.40 -47.17 27.06
C ALA A 212 -14.76 -48.47 27.59
N TYR A 213 -13.44 -48.53 27.66
CA TYR A 213 -12.73 -49.67 28.25
C TYR A 213 -13.03 -49.82 29.74
N GLN A 214 -13.09 -48.70 30.48
CA GLN A 214 -13.46 -48.70 31.90
C GLN A 214 -14.89 -49.18 32.12
N GLU A 215 -15.85 -48.79 31.27
CA GLU A 215 -17.23 -49.30 31.35
C GLU A 215 -17.31 -50.81 31.12
N LEU A 216 -16.53 -51.35 30.18
CA LEU A 216 -16.50 -52.78 29.88
C LEU A 216 -15.79 -53.61 30.95
N THR A 217 -14.81 -53.03 31.64
CA THR A 217 -14.03 -53.72 32.68
C THR A 217 -14.50 -53.44 34.09
N ALA A 218 -15.41 -52.48 34.27
CA ALA A 218 -16.03 -52.22 35.57
C ALA A 218 -16.83 -53.45 36.02
N PRO A 219 -16.68 -53.89 37.27
CA PRO A 219 -17.50 -54.95 37.82
C PRO A 219 -18.98 -54.52 37.78
N PRO A 220 -19.92 -55.45 37.53
CA PRO A 220 -21.34 -55.12 37.46
C PRO A 220 -21.74 -54.40 38.74
N ALA A 221 -22.17 -53.14 38.59
CA ALA A 221 -22.64 -52.34 39.71
C ALA A 221 -23.79 -53.10 40.37
N ALA A 222 -23.61 -53.46 41.64
CA ALA A 222 -24.65 -54.13 42.41
C ALA A 222 -25.90 -53.23 42.37
N PRO A 223 -27.08 -53.81 42.06
CA PRO A 223 -28.31 -53.03 41.99
C PRO A 223 -28.49 -52.27 43.31
N PRO A 224 -28.96 -51.00 43.27
CA PRO A 224 -29.19 -50.24 44.48
C PRO A 224 -30.10 -51.04 45.40
N LEU A 225 -29.60 -51.33 46.61
CA LEU A 225 -30.38 -52.02 47.62
C LEU A 225 -31.68 -51.23 47.84
N PRO A 226 -32.85 -51.89 47.86
CA PRO A 226 -34.10 -51.20 48.10
C PRO A 226 -33.99 -50.44 49.42
N SER A 227 -34.25 -49.13 49.38
CA SER A 227 -34.29 -48.30 50.59
C SER A 227 -35.19 -48.97 51.61
N PRO A 228 -34.76 -49.12 52.88
CA PRO A 228 -35.61 -49.67 53.92
C PRO A 228 -36.88 -48.83 53.98
N ALA A 229 -38.02 -49.49 53.82
CA ALA A 229 -39.33 -48.86 53.92
C ALA A 229 -39.42 -48.13 55.28
N PRO A 230 -40.02 -46.92 55.32
CA PRO A 230 -40.19 -46.21 56.58
C PRO A 230 -40.97 -47.09 57.55
N GLU A 231 -40.33 -47.43 58.65
CA GLU A 231 -40.88 -48.23 59.75
C GLU A 231 -42.07 -47.45 60.32
N ASN A 232 -43.27 -47.98 60.10
CA ASN A 232 -44.52 -47.39 60.58
C ASN A 232 -44.60 -47.62 62.09
N HIS A 233 -44.07 -46.67 62.87
CA HIS A 233 -44.28 -46.63 64.31
C HIS A 233 -45.67 -46.09 64.63
N ASP A 234 -46.56 -47.06 64.74
CA ASP A 234 -47.86 -46.99 65.41
C ASP A 234 -47.73 -46.30 66.77
N ARG A 235 -48.49 -45.23 67.00
CA ARG A 235 -48.80 -44.74 68.36
C ARG A 235 -50.30 -44.49 68.46
N ARG A 236 -50.90 -45.42 69.21
CA ARG A 236 -52.13 -45.37 70.01
C ARG A 236 -52.61 -43.99 70.40
#